data_AF-A0A561EZS9-F1
#
_entry.id   AF-A0A561EZS9-F1
#
_cell.length_a   1.000
_cell.length_b   1.000
_cell.length_c   1.000
_cell.angle_alpha   90.00
_cell.angle_beta   90.00
_cell.angle_gamma   90.00
#
_symmetry.space_group_name_H-M   'P 1'
#
loop_
_entity.id
_entity.type
_entity.pdbx_description
1 polymer ?
#
loop_
_entity_poly.entity_id
_entity_poly.type
_entity_poly.pdbx_seq_one_letter_code
_entity_poly.pdbx_strand_id
1 'polypeptide(L)'
;MSQVENVTQRFQSFVGAHEGSANGHWNNDIRNIHGVNFAEVFGMNFVAWCDIGFWVCFKLEGLEALIPKSASCYSSIAGYQQVDRYSEYPAIGAQFFVSSGELPRGGAHTGFVVGYDDDHIQTVEFNTNDTGSSEGDGCYAKTRSRFGNETSGVYAYGYPNYAEGIVSADPKWASAPPAAPPASPPPDGQLPWVYVGQVNHAAAWDPPREQGARSYSWEQVLLVEKALAAEGLLAPQYVDGSFGTLTIAAYAAWQRSLGLNGADADGKPGLSSLTKLGEKYGFRVGN
;
A
#
# COMPACT_ATOMS: atom_id res chain seq x y z
N MET A 1 8.65 -9.87 -21.07
CA MET A 1 8.08 -9.11 -19.95
C MET A 1 6.67 -9.60 -19.75
N SER A 2 6.26 -9.77 -18.51
CA SER A 2 4.89 -10.12 -18.13
C SER A 2 3.93 -8.97 -18.46
N GLN A 3 2.62 -9.23 -18.47
CA GLN A 3 1.62 -8.19 -18.70
C GLN A 3 1.69 -7.11 -17.60
N VAL A 4 1.89 -7.51 -16.33
CA VAL A 4 2.03 -6.56 -15.22
C VAL A 4 3.30 -5.71 -15.34
N GLU A 5 4.42 -6.28 -15.81
CA GLU A 5 5.67 -5.53 -16.04
C GLU A 5 5.50 -4.48 -17.14
N ASN A 6 4.88 -4.85 -18.27
CA ASN A 6 4.63 -3.92 -19.38
C ASN A 6 3.78 -2.73 -18.93
N VAL A 7 2.68 -3.00 -18.23
CA VAL A 7 1.79 -1.95 -17.73
C VAL A 7 2.49 -1.11 -16.66
N THR A 8 3.26 -1.72 -15.75
CA THR A 8 4.05 -0.98 -14.76
C THR A 8 4.99 0.03 -15.41
N GLN A 9 5.76 -0.40 -16.43
CA GLN A 9 6.63 0.51 -17.19
C GLN A 9 5.83 1.61 -17.90
N ARG A 10 4.65 1.28 -18.43
CA ARG A 10 3.76 2.26 -19.05
C ARG A 10 3.32 3.34 -18.07
N PHE A 11 2.82 2.97 -16.89
CA PHE A 11 2.45 3.94 -15.86
C PHE A 11 3.65 4.79 -15.45
N GLN A 12 4.79 4.17 -15.16
CA GLN A 12 6.01 4.87 -14.76
C GLN A 12 6.52 5.86 -15.82
N SER A 13 6.32 5.58 -17.12
CA SER A 13 6.72 6.47 -18.21
C SER A 13 6.00 7.83 -18.23
N PHE A 14 4.87 7.94 -17.52
CA PHE A 14 4.11 9.18 -17.42
C PHE A 14 4.37 9.95 -16.13
N VAL A 15 5.14 9.43 -15.18
CA VAL A 15 5.48 10.19 -13.97
C VAL A 15 6.18 11.51 -14.36
N GLY A 16 5.70 12.61 -13.80
CA GLY A 16 6.12 13.97 -14.14
C GLY A 16 5.35 14.62 -15.31
N ALA A 17 4.42 13.90 -15.94
CA ALA A 17 3.55 14.48 -16.95
C ALA A 17 2.51 15.40 -16.30
N HIS A 18 2.23 16.50 -16.96
CA HIS A 18 1.21 17.46 -16.54
C HIS A 18 0.09 17.57 -17.57
N GLU A 19 -1.11 17.87 -17.08
CA GLU A 19 -2.21 18.32 -17.92
C GLU A 19 -1.97 19.73 -18.44
N GLY A 20 -2.80 20.17 -19.40
CA GLY A 20 -2.78 21.57 -19.81
C GLY A 20 -3.16 22.52 -18.68
N SER A 21 -2.74 23.78 -18.83
CA SER A 21 -3.13 24.86 -17.94
C SER A 21 -3.64 26.06 -18.73
N ALA A 22 -4.58 26.79 -18.13
CA ALA A 22 -5.12 28.04 -18.67
C ALA A 22 -5.40 29.00 -17.51
N ASN A 23 -5.10 30.29 -17.72
CA ASN A 23 -5.34 31.35 -16.73
C ASN A 23 -4.71 31.07 -15.34
N GLY A 24 -3.58 30.35 -15.30
CA GLY A 24 -2.91 30.00 -14.04
C GLY A 24 -3.50 28.80 -13.30
N HIS A 25 -4.46 28.08 -13.90
CA HIS A 25 -5.08 26.89 -13.34
C HIS A 25 -4.89 25.68 -14.26
N TRP A 26 -4.78 24.50 -13.65
CA TRP A 26 -4.81 23.22 -14.35
C TRP A 26 -6.25 22.95 -14.81
N ASN A 27 -6.42 22.55 -16.07
CA ASN A 27 -7.73 22.57 -16.73
C ASN A 27 -8.21 21.19 -17.23
N ASN A 28 -7.54 20.12 -16.82
CA ASN A 28 -7.75 18.74 -17.25
C ASN A 28 -7.66 18.55 -18.78
N ASP A 29 -6.89 19.39 -19.50
CA ASP A 29 -6.59 19.15 -20.91
C ASP A 29 -5.53 18.06 -21.06
N ILE A 30 -5.97 16.85 -21.35
CA ILE A 30 -5.13 15.65 -21.42
C ILE A 30 -4.75 15.28 -22.87
N ARG A 31 -4.73 16.27 -23.77
CA ARG A 31 -4.31 16.06 -25.18
C ARG A 31 -2.82 15.84 -25.37
N ASN A 32 -2.00 16.15 -24.37
CA ASN A 32 -0.55 15.97 -24.46
C ASN A 32 0.04 15.57 -23.10
N ILE A 33 -0.15 14.31 -22.73
CA ILE A 33 0.48 13.70 -21.56
C ILE A 33 1.74 12.99 -22.06
N HIS A 34 2.91 13.64 -21.92
CA HIS A 34 4.20 13.18 -22.46
C HIS A 34 4.13 12.71 -23.93
N GLY A 35 3.52 13.52 -24.81
CA GLY A 35 3.42 13.21 -26.24
C GLY A 35 2.28 12.27 -26.61
N VAL A 36 1.46 11.83 -25.65
CA VAL A 36 0.30 10.98 -25.91
C VAL A 36 -1.00 11.78 -25.70
N ASN A 37 -1.91 11.66 -26.65
CA ASN A 37 -3.24 12.27 -26.60
C ASN A 37 -4.23 11.37 -25.86
N PHE A 38 -4.27 11.46 -24.52
CA PHE A 38 -5.19 10.63 -23.71
C PHE A 38 -6.64 10.93 -24.05
N ALA A 39 -6.96 12.19 -24.40
CA ALA A 39 -8.30 12.58 -24.77
C ALA A 39 -8.82 11.84 -26.01
N GLU A 40 -7.97 11.67 -27.02
CA GLU A 40 -8.29 10.91 -28.23
C GLU A 40 -8.34 9.40 -27.96
N VAL A 41 -7.36 8.86 -27.22
CA VAL A 41 -7.30 7.42 -26.91
C VAL A 41 -8.51 6.97 -26.09
N PHE A 42 -8.93 7.77 -25.11
CA PHE A 42 -10.05 7.43 -24.25
C PHE A 42 -11.41 7.84 -24.85
N GLY A 43 -11.47 9.05 -25.43
CA GLY A 43 -12.68 9.69 -25.95
C GLY A 43 -13.29 10.77 -25.07
N MET A 44 -12.57 11.29 -24.06
CA MET A 44 -13.03 12.36 -23.15
C MET A 44 -11.89 13.33 -22.82
N ASN A 45 -12.19 14.62 -22.64
CA ASN A 45 -11.23 15.65 -22.24
C ASN A 45 -11.85 16.61 -21.23
N PHE A 46 -11.04 17.41 -20.53
CA PHE A 46 -11.49 18.44 -19.59
C PHE A 46 -12.35 17.91 -18.44
N VAL A 47 -12.07 16.68 -18.01
CA VAL A 47 -12.70 16.01 -16.87
C VAL A 47 -11.61 15.40 -16.00
N ALA A 48 -11.92 15.16 -14.72
CA ALA A 48 -11.01 14.43 -13.84
C ALA A 48 -10.59 13.10 -14.51
N TRP A 49 -9.29 12.81 -14.50
CA TRP A 49 -8.70 11.82 -15.41
C TRP A 49 -7.85 10.75 -14.70
N CYS A 50 -8.01 10.60 -13.39
CA CYS A 50 -7.34 9.52 -12.63
C CYS A 50 -7.66 8.12 -13.20
N ASP A 51 -8.94 7.84 -13.44
CA ASP A 51 -9.42 6.56 -13.99
C ASP A 51 -9.21 6.46 -15.51
N ILE A 52 -9.28 7.60 -16.22
CA ILE A 52 -8.96 7.70 -17.65
C ILE A 52 -7.50 7.30 -17.90
N GLY A 53 -6.57 7.90 -17.16
CA GLY A 53 -5.15 7.62 -17.30
C GLY A 53 -4.84 6.15 -16.98
N PHE A 54 -5.54 5.59 -15.98
CA PHE A 54 -5.43 4.17 -15.67
C PHE A 54 -5.79 3.30 -16.88
N TRP A 55 -6.97 3.52 -17.47
CA TRP A 55 -7.42 2.74 -18.62
C TRP A 55 -6.54 2.94 -19.87
N VAL A 56 -6.12 4.18 -20.14
CA VAL A 56 -5.25 4.50 -21.29
C VAL A 56 -3.93 3.74 -21.20
N CYS A 57 -3.33 3.59 -20.01
CA CYS A 57 -2.10 2.82 -19.87
C CYS A 57 -2.28 1.36 -20.30
N PHE A 58 -3.39 0.70 -19.93
CA PHE A 58 -3.68 -0.65 -20.41
C PHE A 58 -3.94 -0.68 -21.91
N LYS A 59 -4.65 0.31 -22.46
CA LYS A 59 -4.94 0.41 -23.89
C LYS A 59 -3.66 0.54 -24.73
N LEU A 60 -2.68 1.33 -24.26
CA LEU A 60 -1.40 1.51 -24.95
C LEU A 60 -0.57 0.22 -25.01
N GLU A 61 -0.77 -0.68 -24.06
CA GLU A 61 -0.13 -2.01 -24.04
C GLU A 61 -0.99 -3.10 -24.72
N GLY A 62 -2.17 -2.75 -25.25
CA GLY A 62 -3.12 -3.72 -25.83
C GLY A 62 -3.76 -4.66 -24.80
N LEU A 63 -3.86 -4.21 -23.55
CA LEU A 63 -4.34 -4.98 -22.40
C LEU A 63 -5.65 -4.42 -21.81
N GLU A 64 -6.35 -3.54 -22.53
CA GLU A 64 -7.58 -2.89 -22.05
C GLU A 64 -8.72 -3.87 -21.73
N ALA A 65 -8.68 -5.08 -22.30
CA ALA A 65 -9.68 -6.12 -22.04
C ALA A 65 -9.56 -6.71 -20.62
N LEU A 66 -8.45 -6.44 -19.91
CA LEU A 66 -8.20 -6.96 -18.57
C LEU A 66 -8.93 -6.16 -17.47
N ILE A 67 -9.48 -5.00 -17.80
CA ILE A 67 -10.02 -4.02 -16.86
C ILE A 67 -11.34 -3.42 -17.39
N PRO A 68 -12.21 -2.89 -16.52
CA PRO A 68 -13.35 -2.10 -16.98
C PRO A 68 -12.89 -0.79 -17.65
N LYS A 69 -13.56 -0.39 -18.73
CA LYS A 69 -13.40 0.96 -19.30
C LYS A 69 -14.25 1.95 -18.52
N SER A 70 -13.63 2.86 -17.78
CA SER A 70 -14.35 3.95 -17.12
C SER A 70 -13.56 5.25 -17.01
N ALA A 71 -14.29 6.32 -16.72
CA ALA A 71 -13.78 7.61 -16.27
C ALA A 71 -14.24 7.91 -14.83
N SER A 72 -14.77 6.90 -14.13
CA SER A 72 -15.37 7.03 -12.80
C SER A 72 -14.93 5.89 -11.91
N CYS A 73 -14.32 6.21 -10.76
CA CYS A 73 -13.88 5.24 -9.77
C CYS A 73 -15.02 4.29 -9.35
N TYR A 74 -16.24 4.81 -9.13
CA TYR A 74 -17.40 3.96 -8.80
C TYR A 74 -17.74 2.94 -9.88
N SER A 75 -17.67 3.36 -11.15
CA SER A 75 -17.97 2.48 -12.27
C SER A 75 -16.87 1.42 -12.46
N SER A 76 -15.61 1.78 -12.22
CA SER A 76 -14.50 0.82 -12.20
C SER A 76 -14.64 -0.20 -11.07
N ILE A 77 -14.94 0.24 -9.85
CA ILE A 77 -15.25 -0.64 -8.71
C ILE A 77 -16.39 -1.60 -9.08
N ALA A 78 -17.50 -1.10 -9.59
CA ALA A 78 -18.64 -1.92 -10.02
C ALA A 78 -18.25 -2.92 -11.11
N GLY A 79 -17.39 -2.52 -12.06
CA GLY A 79 -16.85 -3.39 -13.09
C GLY A 79 -16.04 -4.56 -12.53
N TYR A 80 -15.12 -4.30 -11.59
CA TYR A 80 -14.35 -5.37 -10.94
C TYR A 80 -15.22 -6.29 -10.08
N GLN A 81 -16.24 -5.74 -9.40
CA GLN A 81 -17.20 -6.53 -8.63
C GLN A 81 -18.00 -7.49 -9.53
N GLN A 82 -18.44 -7.04 -10.72
CA GLN A 82 -19.19 -7.86 -11.67
C GLN A 82 -18.43 -9.08 -12.17
N VAL A 83 -17.10 -9.03 -12.17
CA VAL A 83 -16.23 -10.13 -12.63
C VAL A 83 -15.47 -10.81 -11.49
N ASP A 84 -15.87 -10.60 -10.22
CA ASP A 84 -15.25 -11.20 -9.03
C ASP A 84 -13.74 -10.92 -8.88
N ARG A 85 -13.34 -9.71 -9.29
CA ARG A 85 -11.95 -9.19 -9.24
C ARG A 85 -11.83 -7.97 -8.32
N TYR A 86 -12.80 -7.76 -7.45
CA TYR A 86 -12.72 -6.78 -6.36
C TYR A 86 -12.03 -7.40 -5.15
N SER A 87 -11.21 -6.63 -4.45
CA SER A 87 -10.56 -7.04 -3.21
C SER A 87 -10.37 -5.87 -2.25
N GLU A 88 -10.23 -6.16 -0.97
CA GLU A 88 -9.82 -5.22 0.07
C GLU A 88 -8.29 -5.23 0.28
N TYR A 89 -7.58 -6.13 -0.41
CA TYR A 89 -6.14 -6.30 -0.29
C TYR A 89 -5.41 -5.71 -1.51
N PRO A 90 -4.23 -5.10 -1.35
CA PRO A 90 -3.41 -4.66 -2.46
C PRO A 90 -2.84 -5.85 -3.23
N ALA A 91 -2.52 -5.57 -4.48
CA ALA A 91 -1.79 -6.47 -5.34
C ALA A 91 -0.93 -5.64 -6.31
N ILE A 92 0.23 -6.18 -6.71
CA ILE A 92 1.04 -5.54 -7.75
C ILE A 92 0.22 -5.54 -9.05
N GLY A 93 0.10 -4.36 -9.66
CA GLY A 93 -0.72 -4.15 -10.84
C GLY A 93 -2.20 -3.88 -10.57
N ALA A 94 -2.63 -3.85 -9.30
CA ALA A 94 -4.01 -3.52 -8.98
C ALA A 94 -4.32 -2.03 -9.25
N GLN A 95 -5.59 -1.77 -9.55
CA GLN A 95 -6.17 -0.45 -9.42
C GLN A 95 -6.59 -0.24 -7.96
N PHE A 96 -6.05 0.75 -7.26
CA PHE A 96 -6.54 1.08 -5.90
C PHE A 96 -7.59 2.19 -5.97
N PHE A 97 -8.47 2.26 -4.98
CA PHE A 97 -9.55 3.26 -4.91
C PHE A 97 -9.54 3.97 -3.57
N VAL A 98 -9.76 5.28 -3.57
CA VAL A 98 -9.70 6.14 -2.39
C VAL A 98 -11.07 6.69 -2.06
N SER A 99 -11.43 6.66 -0.78
CA SER A 99 -12.61 7.35 -0.25
C SER A 99 -12.26 8.77 0.21
N SER A 100 -13.23 9.67 0.10
CA SER A 100 -13.27 10.94 0.83
C SER A 100 -14.65 11.11 1.48
N GLY A 101 -14.81 12.11 2.34
CA GLY A 101 -16.11 12.43 2.93
C GLY A 101 -17.16 12.82 1.88
N GLU A 102 -16.73 13.44 0.78
CA GLU A 102 -17.59 13.87 -0.33
C GLU A 102 -17.85 12.75 -1.34
N LEU A 103 -16.83 11.92 -1.59
CA LEU A 103 -16.87 10.78 -2.51
C LEU A 103 -16.49 9.51 -1.75
N PRO A 104 -17.42 8.96 -0.95
CA PRO A 104 -17.16 7.80 -0.11
C PRO A 104 -16.97 6.51 -0.92
N ARG A 105 -16.61 5.42 -0.24
CA ARG A 105 -16.56 4.05 -0.79
C ARG A 105 -15.74 3.94 -2.07
N GLY A 106 -14.56 4.54 -2.07
CA GLY A 106 -13.62 4.49 -3.19
C GLY A 106 -13.92 5.44 -4.34
N GLY A 107 -14.89 6.35 -4.20
CA GLY A 107 -15.31 7.24 -5.27
C GLY A 107 -14.35 8.39 -5.60
N ALA A 108 -13.39 8.71 -4.72
CA ALA A 108 -12.66 9.97 -4.75
C ALA A 108 -11.48 9.97 -5.72
N HIS A 109 -10.68 8.90 -5.73
CA HIS A 109 -9.45 8.85 -6.51
C HIS A 109 -9.00 7.40 -6.77
N THR A 110 -8.15 7.21 -7.76
CA THR A 110 -7.58 5.92 -8.10
C THR A 110 -6.18 6.05 -8.68
N GLY A 111 -5.45 4.93 -8.73
CA GLY A 111 -4.19 4.81 -9.42
C GLY A 111 -3.72 3.36 -9.46
N PHE A 112 -2.48 3.16 -9.90
CA PHE A 112 -1.90 1.86 -10.13
C PHE A 112 -0.89 1.49 -9.06
N VAL A 113 -1.02 0.30 -8.49
CA VAL A 113 -0.10 -0.22 -7.47
C VAL A 113 1.13 -0.81 -8.15
N VAL A 114 2.30 -0.20 -7.93
CA VAL A 114 3.59 -0.73 -8.42
C VAL A 114 4.31 -1.57 -7.38
N GLY A 115 3.92 -1.44 -6.11
CA GLY A 115 4.46 -2.19 -4.98
C GLY A 115 3.55 -2.05 -3.77
N TYR A 116 3.68 -2.98 -2.83
CA TYR A 116 3.01 -2.86 -1.54
C TYR A 116 3.83 -3.56 -0.45
N ASP A 117 3.62 -3.11 0.77
CA ASP A 117 4.06 -3.75 1.99
C ASP A 117 2.86 -3.88 2.95
N ASP A 118 3.12 -4.18 4.21
CA ASP A 118 2.09 -4.40 5.22
C ASP A 118 1.23 -3.16 5.49
N ASP A 119 1.76 -1.97 5.27
CA ASP A 119 1.11 -0.69 5.61
C ASP A 119 0.86 0.22 4.43
N HIS A 120 1.62 0.04 3.36
CA HIS A 120 1.66 0.99 2.27
C HIS A 120 1.48 0.32 0.92
N ILE A 121 0.98 1.13 0.00
CA ILE A 121 1.09 0.90 -1.43
C ILE A 121 2.00 1.96 -2.01
N GLN A 122 2.92 1.55 -2.88
CA GLN A 122 3.62 2.43 -3.80
C GLN A 122 2.82 2.48 -5.10
N THR A 123 2.56 3.67 -5.58
CA THR A 123 1.56 3.91 -6.62
C THR A 123 2.08 4.83 -7.71
N VAL A 124 1.46 4.74 -8.89
CA VAL A 124 1.49 5.78 -9.91
C VAL A 124 0.06 6.27 -10.11
N GLU A 125 -0.14 7.57 -9.98
CA GLU A 125 -1.45 8.21 -9.90
C GLU A 125 -1.55 9.34 -10.91
N PHE A 126 -2.63 9.35 -11.68
CA PHE A 126 -2.97 10.41 -12.62
C PHE A 126 -3.95 11.40 -12.01
N ASN A 127 -3.95 12.65 -12.46
CA ASN A 127 -4.81 13.70 -11.92
C ASN A 127 -4.68 13.80 -10.39
N THR A 128 -3.43 13.80 -9.91
CA THR A 128 -3.08 14.07 -8.52
C THR A 128 -2.02 15.18 -8.47
N ASN A 129 -1.51 15.48 -7.28
CA ASN A 129 -0.43 16.43 -7.04
C ASN A 129 0.39 16.01 -5.81
N ASP A 130 1.51 16.70 -5.60
CA ASP A 130 2.40 16.51 -4.44
C ASP A 130 2.18 17.55 -3.33
N THR A 131 1.31 18.54 -3.54
CA THR A 131 1.11 19.67 -2.60
C THR A 131 -0.12 19.51 -1.71
N GLY A 132 -0.91 18.46 -1.90
CA GLY A 132 -2.17 18.23 -1.18
C GLY A 132 -3.34 19.06 -1.70
N SER A 133 -3.23 19.67 -2.89
CA SER A 133 -4.33 20.37 -3.56
C SER A 133 -5.49 19.42 -3.87
N SER A 134 -6.72 19.95 -3.91
CA SER A 134 -7.89 19.22 -4.41
C SER A 134 -7.91 19.09 -5.93
N GLU A 135 -7.16 19.93 -6.64
CA GLU A 135 -6.97 19.87 -8.09
C GLU A 135 -5.78 18.97 -8.43
N GLY A 136 -6.01 17.94 -9.25
CA GLY A 136 -4.92 17.16 -9.83
C GLY A 136 -4.24 17.93 -10.95
N ASP A 137 -2.90 17.91 -10.99
CA ASP A 137 -2.12 18.66 -11.99
C ASP A 137 -1.23 17.77 -12.87
N GLY A 138 -1.19 16.48 -12.59
CA GLY A 138 -0.31 15.59 -13.34
C GLY A 138 -0.31 14.15 -12.86
N CYS A 139 0.76 13.46 -13.24
CA CYS A 139 1.03 12.07 -12.92
C CYS A 139 2.22 11.95 -11.95
N TYR A 140 2.03 11.25 -10.83
CA TYR A 140 3.00 11.20 -9.75
C TYR A 140 3.19 9.78 -9.23
N ALA A 141 4.43 9.50 -8.80
CA ALA A 141 4.71 8.32 -7.98
C ALA A 141 4.50 8.68 -6.51
N LYS A 142 3.68 7.90 -5.79
CA LYS A 142 3.30 8.18 -4.41
C LYS A 142 3.43 6.96 -3.53
N THR A 143 3.51 7.20 -2.23
CA THR A 143 3.34 6.17 -1.21
C THR A 143 2.11 6.52 -0.40
N ARG A 144 1.16 5.60 -0.30
CA ARG A 144 -0.07 5.79 0.47
C ARG A 144 -0.15 4.73 1.54
N SER A 145 -0.76 5.06 2.68
CA SER A 145 -1.27 4.01 3.55
C SER A 145 -2.28 3.18 2.76
N ARG A 146 -2.13 1.86 2.84
CA ARG A 146 -3.06 0.91 2.21
C ARG A 146 -4.36 0.74 3.00
N PHE A 147 -4.48 1.43 4.13
CA PHE A 147 -5.64 1.40 5.01
C PHE A 147 -6.49 2.66 4.84
N GLY A 148 -7.78 2.42 4.77
CA GLY A 148 -8.81 3.44 4.70
C GLY A 148 -10.13 2.85 5.15
N ASN A 149 -11.17 3.66 5.01
CA ASN A 149 -12.54 3.28 5.33
C ASN A 149 -13.50 3.86 4.28
N GLU A 150 -14.80 3.73 4.53
CA GLU A 150 -15.83 4.23 3.63
C GLU A 150 -15.75 5.74 3.33
N THR A 151 -15.03 6.53 4.12
CA THR A 151 -15.02 8.00 4.01
C THR A 151 -13.62 8.61 3.94
N SER A 152 -12.56 7.82 4.03
CA SER A 152 -11.18 8.35 3.98
C SER A 152 -10.17 7.27 3.63
N GLY A 153 -9.14 7.62 2.85
CA GLY A 153 -8.00 6.73 2.58
C GLY A 153 -8.30 5.66 1.53
N VAL A 154 -7.38 4.70 1.38
CA VAL A 154 -7.53 3.62 0.40
C VAL A 154 -8.62 2.66 0.85
N TYR A 155 -9.65 2.51 0.04
CA TYR A 155 -10.87 1.77 0.33
C TYR A 155 -10.84 0.35 -0.22
N ALA A 156 -10.37 0.18 -1.45
CA ALA A 156 -10.49 -1.08 -2.17
C ALA A 156 -9.49 -1.18 -3.32
N TYR A 157 -9.44 -2.38 -3.91
CA TYR A 157 -8.61 -2.72 -5.04
C TYR A 157 -9.41 -3.47 -6.11
N GLY A 158 -9.15 -3.14 -7.36
CA GLY A 158 -9.60 -3.88 -8.53
C GLY A 158 -8.42 -4.61 -9.14
N TYR A 159 -8.58 -5.90 -9.45
CA TYR A 159 -7.52 -6.76 -9.95
C TYR A 159 -7.66 -6.95 -11.46
N PRO A 160 -6.82 -6.33 -12.31
CA PRO A 160 -6.79 -6.60 -13.75
C PRO A 160 -6.50 -8.07 -14.03
N ASN A 161 -7.22 -8.70 -14.96
CA ASN A 161 -7.16 -10.15 -15.21
C ASN A 161 -5.90 -10.62 -15.97
N TYR A 162 -4.73 -10.36 -15.41
CA TYR A 162 -3.45 -10.76 -15.99
C TYR A 162 -3.35 -12.27 -16.22
N ALA A 163 -2.80 -12.68 -17.37
CA ALA A 163 -2.66 -14.07 -17.78
C ALA A 163 -1.69 -14.84 -16.87
N GLU A 164 -0.65 -14.18 -16.38
CA GLU A 164 0.30 -14.73 -15.42
C GLU A 164 -0.22 -14.79 -13.97
N GLY A 165 -1.46 -14.36 -13.72
CA GLY A 165 -1.99 -14.20 -12.36
C GLY A 165 -1.56 -12.89 -11.73
N ILE A 166 -1.80 -12.74 -10.43
CA ILE A 166 -1.55 -11.49 -9.71
C ILE A 166 -0.82 -11.77 -8.39
N VAL A 167 0.20 -10.97 -8.09
CA VAL A 167 0.89 -11.01 -6.80
C VAL A 167 0.09 -10.16 -5.83
N SER A 168 -0.61 -10.80 -4.90
CA SER A 168 -1.62 -10.18 -4.05
C SER A 168 -1.45 -10.56 -2.58
N ALA A 169 -1.84 -9.65 -1.69
CA ALA A 169 -2.00 -9.93 -0.26
C ALA A 169 -3.35 -10.56 0.09
N ASP A 170 -4.24 -10.78 -0.89
CA ASP A 170 -5.54 -11.40 -0.70
C ASP A 170 -5.39 -12.92 -0.47
N PRO A 171 -5.83 -13.44 0.69
CA PRO A 171 -5.81 -14.88 0.97
C PRO A 171 -6.56 -15.72 -0.07
N LYS A 172 -7.62 -15.17 -0.70
CA LYS A 172 -8.37 -15.84 -1.78
C LYS A 172 -7.48 -16.13 -2.99
N TRP A 173 -6.49 -15.29 -3.23
CA TRP A 173 -5.60 -15.34 -4.38
C TRP A 173 -4.21 -15.90 -4.05
N ALA A 174 -4.00 -16.34 -2.80
CA ALA A 174 -2.70 -16.82 -2.30
C ALA A 174 -2.30 -18.24 -2.79
N SER A 175 -3.15 -18.95 -3.55
CA SER A 175 -2.95 -20.38 -3.87
C SER A 175 -2.27 -20.69 -5.22
N ALA A 176 -1.58 -19.73 -5.83
CA ALA A 176 -0.50 -20.00 -6.79
C ALA A 176 0.32 -18.73 -7.01
N PRO A 177 1.44 -18.51 -6.31
CA PRO A 177 2.36 -17.46 -6.74
C PRO A 177 2.86 -17.82 -8.14
N PRO A 178 2.65 -16.99 -9.20
CA PRO A 178 3.62 -16.99 -10.28
C PRO A 178 5.00 -16.78 -9.66
N ALA A 179 6.00 -17.50 -10.15
CA ALA A 179 7.37 -17.37 -9.68
C ALA A 179 7.69 -15.88 -9.53
N ALA A 180 8.14 -15.50 -8.34
CA ALA A 180 8.39 -14.12 -7.98
C ALA A 180 9.06 -13.40 -9.15
N PRO A 181 8.52 -12.27 -9.66
CA PRO A 181 9.33 -11.42 -10.51
C PRO A 181 10.63 -11.15 -9.75
N PRO A 182 11.79 -11.12 -10.44
CA PRO A 182 13.06 -11.00 -9.77
C PRO A 182 12.96 -9.81 -8.82
N ALA A 183 13.13 -10.08 -7.52
CA ALA A 183 13.36 -9.03 -6.57
C ALA A 183 14.48 -8.18 -7.17
N SER A 184 14.19 -6.91 -7.45
CA SER A 184 15.26 -5.95 -7.63
C SER A 184 16.22 -6.18 -6.46
N PRO A 185 17.52 -6.45 -6.70
CA PRO A 185 18.43 -6.72 -5.61
C PRO A 185 18.30 -5.59 -4.60
N PRO A 186 18.17 -5.88 -3.29
CA PRO A 186 18.39 -4.85 -2.29
C PRO A 186 19.76 -4.23 -2.60
N PRO A 187 19.90 -2.90 -2.60
CA PRO A 187 21.22 -2.32 -2.41
C PRO A 187 21.76 -2.92 -1.10
N ASP A 188 22.94 -3.53 -1.15
CA ASP A 188 23.62 -4.08 0.02
C ASP A 188 23.50 -3.12 1.23
N GLY A 189 22.94 -3.62 2.35
CA GLY A 189 23.09 -2.98 3.66
C GLY A 189 21.91 -2.25 4.30
N GLN A 190 20.64 -2.44 3.87
CA GLN A 190 19.51 -1.85 4.60
C GLN A 190 18.78 -2.86 5.51
N LEU A 191 18.80 -2.57 6.82
CA LEU A 191 18.08 -3.30 7.87
C LEU A 191 16.55 -3.25 7.63
N PRO A 192 15.78 -4.32 7.99
CA PRO A 192 14.32 -4.36 7.85
C PRO A 192 13.63 -3.29 8.70
N TRP A 193 12.45 -2.81 8.30
CA TRP A 193 11.67 -1.83 9.06
C TRP A 193 10.69 -2.50 10.03
N VAL A 194 10.55 -1.94 11.23
CA VAL A 194 9.50 -2.22 12.21
C VAL A 194 8.78 -0.90 12.48
N TYR A 195 7.49 -0.84 12.20
CA TYR A 195 6.69 0.37 12.35
C TYR A 195 5.95 0.36 13.69
N VAL A 196 6.09 1.45 14.45
CA VAL A 196 5.50 1.61 15.78
C VAL A 196 3.99 1.41 15.74
N GLY A 197 3.31 2.00 14.75
CA GLY A 197 1.86 1.82 14.57
C GLY A 197 1.44 0.36 14.41
N GLN A 198 2.21 -0.42 13.64
CA GLN A 198 1.91 -1.82 13.34
C GLN A 198 2.08 -2.75 14.53
N VAL A 199 3.18 -2.62 15.27
CA VAL A 199 3.40 -3.45 16.46
C VAL A 199 2.50 -3.02 17.61
N ASN A 200 2.05 -1.76 17.66
CA ASN A 200 1.00 -1.32 18.57
C ASN A 200 -0.39 -1.83 18.19
N HIS A 201 -0.69 -1.95 16.89
CA HIS A 201 -1.91 -2.62 16.44
C HIS A 201 -1.92 -4.07 16.92
N ALA A 202 -0.82 -4.80 16.70
CA ALA A 202 -0.64 -6.17 17.21
C ALA A 202 -0.82 -6.23 18.73
N ALA A 203 -0.14 -5.35 19.48
CA ALA A 203 -0.24 -5.28 20.94
C ALA A 203 -1.65 -4.98 21.47
N ALA A 204 -2.52 -4.38 20.65
CA ALA A 204 -3.92 -4.16 20.98
C ALA A 204 -4.84 -5.31 20.54
N TRP A 205 -4.49 -6.00 19.45
CA TRP A 205 -5.37 -6.93 18.74
C TRP A 205 -5.10 -8.39 19.06
N ASP A 206 -3.84 -8.77 19.29
CA ASP A 206 -3.41 -10.16 19.54
C ASP A 206 -3.76 -10.68 20.95
N PRO A 207 -3.60 -9.92 22.06
CA PRO A 207 -3.81 -10.45 23.42
C PRO A 207 -5.17 -11.09 23.73
N PRO A 208 -6.33 -10.61 23.21
CA PRO A 208 -7.62 -11.23 23.48
C PRO A 208 -7.93 -12.43 22.58
N ARG A 209 -7.03 -12.82 21.66
CA ARG A 209 -7.27 -13.87 20.65
C ARG A 209 -6.82 -15.24 21.15
N GLU A 210 -7.21 -16.27 20.41
CA GLU A 210 -6.72 -17.63 20.62
C GLU A 210 -5.20 -17.71 20.43
N GLN A 211 -4.55 -18.61 21.18
CA GLN A 211 -3.10 -18.79 21.11
C GLN A 211 -2.65 -19.10 19.67
N GLY A 212 -1.66 -18.35 19.18
CA GLY A 212 -1.14 -18.50 17.82
C GLY A 212 -1.92 -17.71 16.76
N ALA A 213 -2.99 -17.00 17.13
CA ALA A 213 -3.58 -16.00 16.26
C ALA A 213 -2.60 -14.83 16.07
N ARG A 214 -2.50 -14.35 14.84
CA ARG A 214 -1.54 -13.32 14.43
C ARG A 214 -2.26 -12.17 13.75
N SER A 215 -1.94 -10.95 14.14
CA SER A 215 -2.30 -9.74 13.41
C SER A 215 -1.54 -9.64 12.07
N TYR A 216 -1.95 -8.70 11.22
CA TYR A 216 -1.35 -8.54 9.89
C TYR A 216 0.14 -8.20 9.95
N SER A 217 0.63 -7.63 11.05
CA SER A 217 2.02 -7.19 11.26
C SER A 217 2.92 -8.25 11.92
N TRP A 218 2.52 -9.53 11.87
CA TRP A 218 3.18 -10.62 12.57
C TRP A 218 4.68 -10.78 12.25
N GLU A 219 5.14 -10.42 11.05
CA GLU A 219 6.56 -10.47 10.70
C GLU A 219 7.38 -9.43 11.47
N GLN A 220 6.80 -8.25 11.72
CA GLN A 220 7.42 -7.19 12.52
C GLN A 220 7.35 -7.50 14.01
N VAL A 221 6.23 -8.08 14.47
CA VAL A 221 6.14 -8.66 15.80
C VAL A 221 7.24 -9.71 15.99
N LEU A 222 7.45 -10.58 15.00
CA LEU A 222 8.48 -11.60 15.05
C LEU A 222 9.90 -11.00 15.14
N LEU A 223 10.17 -9.87 14.48
CA LEU A 223 11.44 -9.14 14.65
C LEU A 223 11.62 -8.62 16.08
N VAL A 224 10.55 -8.05 16.66
CA VAL A 224 10.55 -7.57 18.05
C VAL A 224 10.71 -8.73 19.03
N GLU A 225 10.00 -9.84 18.84
CA GLU A 225 10.06 -11.02 19.69
C GLU A 225 11.43 -11.70 19.64
N LYS A 226 12.04 -11.80 18.46
CA LYS A 226 13.42 -12.28 18.32
C LYS A 226 14.39 -11.39 19.09
N ALA A 227 14.22 -10.07 19.02
CA ALA A 227 15.04 -9.13 19.77
C ALA A 227 14.83 -9.26 21.28
N LEU A 228 13.58 -9.38 21.75
CA LEU A 228 13.24 -9.61 23.15
C LEU A 228 13.77 -10.96 23.66
N ALA A 229 13.74 -12.00 22.83
CA ALA A 229 14.33 -13.29 23.16
C ALA A 229 15.86 -13.22 23.24
N ALA A 230 16.49 -12.45 22.35
CA ALA A 230 17.92 -12.20 22.39
C ALA A 230 18.36 -11.31 23.58
N GLU A 231 17.47 -10.49 24.14
CA GLU A 231 17.65 -9.82 25.45
C GLU A 231 17.42 -10.77 26.65
N GLY A 232 16.93 -11.99 26.40
CA GLY A 232 16.54 -12.92 27.46
C GLY A 232 15.23 -12.53 28.17
N LEU A 233 14.41 -11.66 27.56
CA LEU A 233 13.15 -11.17 28.12
C LEU A 233 11.94 -11.99 27.66
N LEU A 234 12.06 -12.72 26.56
CA LEU A 234 11.02 -13.59 26.01
C LEU A 234 11.56 -15.00 25.77
N ALA A 235 10.84 -16.03 26.19
CA ALA A 235 11.28 -17.41 25.97
C ALA A 235 11.08 -17.81 24.49
N PRO A 236 12.01 -18.55 23.84
CA PRO A 236 11.97 -18.83 22.41
C PRO A 236 10.69 -19.49 21.91
N GLN A 237 9.99 -20.27 22.74
CA GLN A 237 8.72 -20.91 22.39
C GLN A 237 7.56 -19.92 22.18
N TYR A 238 7.72 -18.66 22.60
CA TYR A 238 6.75 -17.59 22.43
C TYR A 238 7.17 -16.59 21.34
N VAL A 239 8.19 -16.91 20.54
CA VAL A 239 8.57 -16.15 19.35
C VAL A 239 7.76 -16.71 18.18
N ASP A 240 6.49 -16.31 18.11
CA ASP A 240 5.51 -16.87 17.20
C ASP A 240 4.85 -15.81 16.30
N GLY A 241 5.26 -14.55 16.38
CA GLY A 241 4.71 -13.44 15.61
C GLY A 241 3.39 -12.89 16.16
N SER A 242 2.96 -13.30 17.35
CA SER A 242 1.77 -12.77 18.01
C SER A 242 2.17 -11.88 19.18
N PHE A 243 1.79 -10.61 19.15
CA PHE A 243 2.09 -9.67 20.24
C PHE A 243 1.13 -9.89 21.43
N GLY A 244 1.18 -11.10 21.98
CA GLY A 244 0.34 -11.56 23.07
C GLY A 244 0.77 -10.99 24.41
N THR A 245 0.10 -11.44 25.47
CA THR A 245 0.32 -10.97 26.84
C THR A 245 1.76 -11.18 27.32
N LEU A 246 2.42 -12.25 26.89
CA LEU A 246 3.83 -12.52 27.22
C LEU A 246 4.79 -11.56 26.49
N THR A 247 4.51 -11.24 25.23
CA THR A 247 5.29 -10.26 24.44
C THR A 247 5.12 -8.85 25.02
N ILE A 248 3.91 -8.47 25.47
CA ILE A 248 3.66 -7.23 26.23
C ILE A 248 4.52 -7.19 27.50
N ALA A 249 4.51 -8.26 28.30
CA ALA A 249 5.28 -8.32 29.53
C ALA A 249 6.80 -8.22 29.28
N ALA A 250 7.29 -8.90 28.25
CA ALA A 250 8.69 -8.86 27.82
C ALA A 250 9.09 -7.44 27.34
N TYR A 251 8.24 -6.79 26.55
CA TYR A 251 8.48 -5.43 26.08
C TYR A 251 8.45 -4.41 27.22
N ALA A 252 7.56 -4.59 28.20
CA ALA A 252 7.55 -3.76 29.40
C ALA A 252 8.86 -3.90 30.21
N ALA A 253 9.43 -5.10 30.27
CA ALA A 253 10.73 -5.34 30.89
C ALA A 253 11.87 -4.67 30.09
N TRP A 254 11.81 -4.68 28.76
CA TRP A 254 12.72 -3.92 27.90
C TRP A 254 12.64 -2.41 28.17
N GLN A 255 11.44 -1.83 28.25
CA GLN A 255 11.27 -0.42 28.59
C GLN A 255 11.89 -0.07 29.95
N ARG A 256 11.73 -0.94 30.96
CA ARG A 256 12.36 -0.76 32.28
C ARG A 256 13.89 -0.85 32.22
N SER A 257 14.47 -1.71 31.37
CA SER A 257 15.92 -1.79 31.20
C SER A 257 16.51 -0.49 30.62
N LEU A 258 15.69 0.27 29.88
CA LEU A 258 16.01 1.60 29.37
C LEU A 258 15.80 2.74 30.39
N GLY A 259 15.38 2.42 31.62
CA GLY A 259 15.10 3.38 32.69
C GLY A 259 13.69 3.97 32.68
N LEU A 260 12.80 3.50 31.79
CA LEU A 260 11.40 3.92 31.76
C LEU A 260 10.61 3.29 32.91
N ASN A 261 9.58 3.97 33.38
CA ASN A 261 8.76 3.52 34.51
C ASN A 261 7.31 4.01 34.39
N GLY A 262 6.43 3.47 35.23
CA GLY A 262 5.01 3.84 35.21
C GLY A 262 4.36 3.60 33.85
N ALA A 263 3.65 4.60 33.34
CA ALA A 263 2.98 4.55 32.04
C ALA A 263 3.94 4.46 30.85
N ASP A 264 5.21 4.85 31.01
CA ASP A 264 6.22 4.78 29.95
C ASP A 264 6.84 3.37 29.81
N ALA A 265 6.44 2.42 30.67
CA ALA A 265 6.86 1.02 30.64
C ALA A 265 5.65 0.06 30.68
N ASP A 266 4.67 0.34 29.83
CA ASP A 266 3.37 -0.34 29.74
C ASP A 266 3.37 -1.59 28.84
N GLY A 267 4.48 -1.88 28.16
CA GLY A 267 4.63 -3.01 27.24
C GLY A 267 4.14 -2.74 25.82
N LYS A 268 3.73 -1.50 25.51
CA LYS A 268 3.43 -1.07 24.15
C LYS A 268 4.65 -0.42 23.52
N PRO A 269 5.06 -0.83 22.31
CA PRO A 269 6.20 -0.21 21.65
C PRO A 269 6.01 1.30 21.42
N GLY A 270 6.82 2.11 22.10
CA GLY A 270 6.97 3.53 21.78
C GLY A 270 8.18 3.76 20.89
N LEU A 271 8.11 4.78 20.02
CA LEU A 271 9.15 5.10 19.02
C LEU A 271 10.58 5.05 19.59
N SER A 272 10.85 5.77 20.69
CA SER A 272 12.18 5.77 21.30
C SER A 272 12.63 4.39 21.81
N SER A 273 11.75 3.67 22.51
CA SER A 273 12.07 2.34 23.06
C SER A 273 12.31 1.30 21.97
N LEU A 274 11.55 1.39 20.86
CA LEU A 274 11.63 0.46 19.74
C LEU A 274 12.86 0.76 18.90
N THR A 275 13.19 2.04 18.67
CA THR A 275 14.41 2.45 17.97
C THR A 275 15.65 1.90 18.67
N LYS A 276 15.72 2.00 20.01
CA LYS A 276 16.86 1.43 20.77
C LYS A 276 16.95 -0.09 20.63
N LEU A 277 15.82 -0.78 20.54
CA LEU A 277 15.79 -2.22 20.32
C LEU A 277 16.27 -2.55 18.90
N GLY A 278 15.83 -1.79 17.91
CA GLY A 278 16.22 -1.92 16.50
C GLY A 278 17.69 -1.63 16.24
N GLU A 279 18.25 -0.59 16.87
CA GLU A 279 19.69 -0.28 16.81
C GLU A 279 20.55 -1.44 17.34
N LYS A 280 20.08 -2.15 18.37
CA LYS A 280 20.81 -3.26 18.97
C LYS A 280 20.67 -4.57 18.18
N TYR A 281 19.50 -4.82 17.59
CA TYR A 281 19.17 -6.12 16.98
C TYR A 281 18.98 -6.10 15.47
N GLY A 282 19.24 -4.96 14.82
CA GLY A 282 19.35 -4.87 13.37
C GLY A 282 18.01 -4.70 12.67
N PHE A 283 17.18 -3.75 13.11
CA PHE A 283 16.02 -3.27 12.36
C PHE A 283 15.85 -1.75 12.50
N ARG A 284 15.29 -1.11 11.47
CA ARG A 284 14.95 0.32 11.44
C ARG A 284 13.58 0.51 12.04
N VAL A 285 13.32 1.69 12.60
CA VAL A 285 12.03 1.97 13.22
C VAL A 285 11.34 3.14 12.56
N GLY A 286 10.18 2.86 11.98
CA GLY A 286 9.30 3.83 11.36
C GLY A 286 8.16 4.19 12.32
N ASN A 287 7.55 5.35 12.10
CA ASN A 287 6.35 5.75 12.84
C ASN A 287 5.10 5.25 12.11
#